data_AF-A0A968MU15-F1
#
_entry.id   AF-A0A968MU15-F1
#
_cell.length_a   1.000
_cell.length_b   1.000
_cell.length_c   1.000
_cell.angle_alpha   90.00
_cell.angle_beta   90.00
_cell.angle_gamma   90.00
#
_symmetry.space_group_name_H-M   'P 1'
#
loop_
_entity.id
_entity.type
_entity.pdbx_description
1 polymer ?
#
loop_
_entity_poly.entity_id
_entity_poly.type
_entity_poly.pdbx_seq_one_letter_code
_entity_poly.pdbx_strand_id
1 'polypeptide(L)' 'MQSKSHHQAWHQLRDKLMRKFPQLTISDLYDRGGEEDELIQQVAHKLKKTTSEVREIISRL' A
#
# COMPACT_ATOMS: atom_id res chain seq x y z
N MET A 1 6.92 11.30 21.03
CA MET A 1 6.10 10.08 20.89
C MET A 1 5.50 10.06 19.48
N GLN A 2 6.26 9.64 18.45
CA GLN A 2 5.78 9.61 17.05
C GLN A 2 6.13 8.27 16.39
N SER A 3 5.64 7.14 16.93
CA SER A 3 5.84 5.83 16.27
C SER A 3 4.61 4.93 16.24
N LYS A 4 3.53 5.24 16.97
CA LYS A 4 2.32 4.39 16.96
C LYS A 4 1.32 4.74 15.84
N SER A 5 1.28 5.99 15.39
CA SER A 5 0.28 6.46 14.41
C SER A 5 0.55 5.99 12.97
N HIS A 6 1.82 5.88 12.58
CA HIS A 6 2.18 5.54 11.20
C HIS A 6 1.84 4.08 10.87
N HIS A 7 2.12 3.17 11.80
CA HIS A 7 1.88 1.75 11.64
C HIS A 7 0.37 1.44 11.51
N GLN A 8 -0.47 2.12 12.29
CA GLN A 8 -1.92 1.87 12.25
C GLN A 8 -2.57 2.42 10.96
N ALA A 9 -2.12 3.57 10.46
CA ALA A 9 -2.56 4.09 9.17
C ALA A 9 -2.17 3.14 8.02
N TRP A 10 -1.00 2.51 8.12
CA TRP A 10 -0.50 1.59 7.10
C TRP A 10 -1.26 0.26 7.04
N HIS A 11 -1.59 -0.30 8.20
CA HIS A 11 -2.43 -1.50 8.26
C HIS A 11 -3.83 -1.22 7.67
N GLN A 12 -4.39 -0.04 7.95
CA GLN A 12 -5.68 0.35 7.37
C GLN A 12 -5.59 0.55 5.85
N LEU A 13 -4.53 1.19 5.33
CA LEU A 13 -4.36 1.33 3.90
C LEU A 13 -4.22 -0.04 3.22
N ARG A 14 -3.43 -0.94 3.82
CA ARG A 14 -3.28 -2.31 3.32
C ARG A 14 -4.63 -3.01 3.22
N ASP A 15 -5.44 -2.96 4.27
CA ASP A 15 -6.75 -3.59 4.28
C ASP A 15 -7.69 -2.97 3.24
N LYS A 16 -7.65 -1.64 3.05
CA LYS A 16 -8.40 -0.96 1.98
C LYS A 16 -7.94 -1.40 0.59
N LEU A 17 -6.63 -1.51 0.36
CA LEU A 17 -6.05 -1.95 -0.91
C LEU A 17 -6.43 -3.40 -1.22
N MET A 18 -6.35 -4.31 -0.24
CA MET A 18 -6.76 -5.71 -0.42
C MET A 18 -8.26 -5.85 -0.71
N ARG A 19 -9.11 -5.03 -0.08
CA ARG A 19 -10.55 -5.01 -0.37
C ARG A 19 -10.85 -4.51 -1.78
N LYS A 20 -10.11 -3.51 -2.26
CA LYS A 20 -10.28 -2.93 -3.60
C LYS A 20 -9.65 -3.77 -4.71
N PHE A 21 -8.55 -4.45 -4.40
CA PHE A 21 -7.78 -5.26 -5.33
C PHE A 21 -7.56 -6.67 -4.75
N PRO A 22 -8.48 -7.62 -5.00
CA PRO A 22 -8.41 -8.98 -4.47
C PRO A 22 -7.16 -9.77 -4.90
N GLN A 23 -6.49 -9.30 -5.96
CA GLN A 23 -5.23 -9.85 -6.46
C GLN A 23 -4.01 -9.48 -5.59
N LEU A 24 -4.13 -8.49 -4.69
CA LEU A 24 -3.07 -8.12 -3.75
C LEU A 24 -3.19 -8.99 -2.51
N THR A 25 -2.10 -9.66 -2.15
CA THR A 25 -2.02 -10.43 -0.91
C THR A 25 -1.31 -9.66 0.19
N ILE A 26 -1.45 -10.10 1.44
CA ILE A 26 -0.69 -9.55 2.57
C ILE A 26 0.81 -9.63 2.31
N SER A 27 1.28 -10.68 1.62
CA SER A 27 2.69 -10.86 1.25
C SER A 27 3.15 -9.85 0.19
N ASP A 28 2.28 -9.46 -0.75
CA ASP A 28 2.56 -8.41 -1.74
C ASP A 28 2.53 -7.00 -1.14
N LEU A 29 2.00 -6.88 0.08
CA LEU A 29 1.93 -5.62 0.83
C LEU A 29 2.77 -5.69 2.11
N TYR A 30 3.70 -6.65 2.16
CA TYR A 30 4.55 -6.87 3.33
C TYR A 30 5.74 -5.91 3.27
N ASP A 31 5.70 -4.95 4.18
CA ASP A 31 6.73 -3.95 4.34
C ASP A 31 7.97 -4.56 5.04
N ARG A 32 9.13 -4.54 4.36
CA ARG A 32 10.40 -5.02 4.92
C ARG A 32 11.19 -3.93 5.64
N GLY A 33 10.72 -2.68 5.71
CA GLY A 33 11.57 -1.60 6.23
C GLY A 33 10.96 -0.23 6.44
N GLY A 34 9.70 0.01 6.12
CA GLY A 34 8.99 1.27 6.37
C GLY A 34 8.84 2.19 5.17
N GLU A 35 9.30 1.81 3.97
CA GLU A 35 9.30 2.73 2.83
C GLU A 35 8.01 2.61 2.00
N GLU A 36 7.15 3.62 2.13
CA GLU A 36 5.91 3.79 1.37
C GLU A 36 6.11 3.64 -0.15
N ASP A 37 7.27 4.09 -0.66
CA ASP A 37 7.62 3.98 -2.07
C ASP A 37 7.82 2.53 -2.54
N GLU A 38 8.35 1.63 -1.71
CA GLU A 38 8.47 0.21 -2.06
C GLU A 38 7.10 -0.44 -2.20
N LEU A 39 6.18 -0.12 -1.28
CA LEU A 39 4.80 -0.61 -1.36
C LEU A 39 4.12 -0.12 -2.64
N ILE A 40 4.25 1.18 -2.94
CA ILE A 40 3.68 1.77 -4.16
C ILE A 40 4.23 1.08 -5.40
N GLN A 41 5.53 0.78 -5.45
CA GLN A 41 6.14 0.05 -6.57
C GLN A 41 5.63 -1.39 -6.69
N GLN A 42 5.50 -2.11 -5.59
CA GLN A 42 4.97 -3.48 -5.58
C GLN A 42 3.51 -3.52 -6.05
N VAL A 43 2.69 -2.62 -5.53
CA VAL A 43 1.28 -2.48 -5.94
C VAL A 43 1.19 -2.09 -7.41
N ALA A 44 2.00 -1.13 -7.87
CA ALA A 44 2.04 -0.71 -9.27
C ALA A 44 2.39 -1.89 -10.20
N HIS A 45 3.40 -2.67 -9.85
CA HIS A 45 3.80 -3.87 -10.60
C HIS A 45 2.68 -4.91 -10.65
N LYS A 46 2.02 -5.21 -9.53
CA LYS A 46 0.94 -6.20 -9.45
C LYS A 46 -0.34 -5.79 -10.15
N LEU A 47 -0.66 -4.51 -10.13
CA LEU A 47 -1.83 -3.96 -10.81
C LEU A 47 -1.55 -3.63 -12.29
N LYS A 48 -0.30 -3.76 -12.75
CA LYS A 48 0.18 -3.32 -14.07
C LYS A 48 -0.17 -1.85 -14.33
N LYS A 49 0.06 -1.02 -13.31
CA LYS A 49 -0.21 0.43 -13.30
C LYS A 49 1.08 1.21 -13.07
N THR A 50 1.04 2.49 -13.36
CA THR A 50 2.12 3.41 -12.96
C THR A 50 2.04 3.71 -11.46
N THR A 51 3.18 4.09 -10.87
CA THR A 51 3.23 4.53 -9.48
C THR A 51 2.37 5.77 -9.23
N SER A 52 2.23 6.65 -10.23
CA SER A 52 1.33 7.82 -10.20
C SER A 52 -0.13 7.41 -10.06
N GLU A 53 -0.61 6.46 -10.88
CA GLU A 53 -1.98 5.94 -10.75
C GLU A 53 -2.22 5.29 -9.38
N VAL A 54 -1.25 4.56 -8.87
CA VAL A 54 -1.36 3.92 -7.54
C VAL A 54 -1.42 4.98 -6.44
N ARG A 55 -0.60 6.03 -6.49
CA ARG A 55 -0.66 7.16 -5.56
C ARG A 55 -2.01 7.88 -5.60
N GLU A 56 -2.58 8.06 -6.80
CA GLU A 56 -3.91 8.64 -6.96
C GLU A 56 -5.03 7.71 -6.44
N ILE A 57 -4.87 6.40 -6.59
CA ILE A 57 -5.78 5.43 -5.99
C ILE A 57 -5.71 5.51 -4.47
N ILE A 58 -4.50 5.56 -3.90
CA ILE A 58 -4.26 5.64 -2.46
C ILE A 58 -4.80 6.95 -1.88
N SER A 59 -4.62 8.09 -2.56
CA SER A 59 -5.11 9.39 -2.08
C SER A 59 -6.65 9.48 -2.03
N ARG A 60 -7.35 8.58 -2.74
CA ARG A 60 -8.80 8.49 -2.79
C ARG A 60 -9.39 7.40 -1.86
N LEU A 61 -8.57 6.74 -1.02
CA LEU A 61 -8.97 5.65 -0.12
C LEU A 61 -9.19 6.10 1.33
#